data_AF-A0A960VIK2-F1
#
_entry.id   AF-A0A960VIK2-F1
#
_cell.length_a   1.000
_cell.length_b   1.000
_cell.length_c   1.000
_cell.angle_alpha   90.00
_cell.angle_beta   90.00
_cell.angle_gamma   90.00
#
_symmetry.space_group_name_H-M   'P 1'
#
loop_
_entity.id
_entity.type
_entity.pdbx_description
1 polymer ?
#
loop_
_entity_poly.entity_id
_entity_poly.type
_entity_poly.pdbx_seq_one_letter_code
_entity_poly.pdbx_strand_id
1 'polypeptide(L)'
;MSDITNFRARVSGPRLRGAGLGLVLLAAVAVGTGPAAAQQSGEAVRTFIERNDELLMWARDLVAETESDQARRVLRQAADLHQRSVDILDGGRPVEALAVGRRARDAIWHAVRLAREAMGLEERIRIRAERFRDLHQDLSERARAGNNEQALQFLERARQQADRARELVRQGDFQLAWNLLDQAGDLMARAARVLAADAGPERLDAELERARAAIARAREQLGDGARPHQLDLLAEAEDAWQRADAARAAGQPGQALQLA
;
A
#
# COMPACT_ATOMS: atom_id res chain seq x y z
N MET A 1 25.18 27.65 23.24
CA MET A 1 24.18 28.58 23.81
C MET A 1 23.44 29.23 22.66
N SER A 2 22.54 28.49 22.02
CA SER A 2 21.59 29.00 21.01
C SER A 2 20.39 28.08 21.00
N ASP A 3 19.26 28.64 21.42
CA ASP A 3 17.93 28.06 21.44
C ASP A 3 17.49 27.66 20.03
N ILE A 4 16.98 26.44 19.87
CA ILE A 4 16.12 26.08 18.73
C ILE A 4 14.78 25.64 19.28
N THR A 5 13.85 26.56 19.14
CA THR A 5 12.49 26.59 19.62
C THR A 5 11.61 25.62 18.83
N ASN A 6 10.78 24.88 19.58
CA ASN A 6 9.69 24.02 19.12
C ASN A 6 8.76 24.70 18.10
N PHE A 7 8.68 24.17 16.88
CA PHE A 7 7.62 24.50 15.92
C PHE A 7 6.52 23.42 15.97
N ARG A 8 5.63 23.51 16.96
CA ARG A 8 4.35 22.78 16.97
C ARG A 8 3.32 23.56 16.15
N ALA A 9 2.98 23.05 14.98
CA ALA A 9 1.86 23.54 14.19
C ALA A 9 0.52 23.29 14.93
N ARG A 10 -0.03 24.35 15.54
CA ARG A 10 -1.42 24.44 15.95
C ARG A 10 -2.29 24.56 14.71
N VAL A 11 -3.10 23.55 14.42
CA VAL A 11 -4.24 23.68 13.51
C VAL A 11 -5.31 24.48 14.26
N SER A 12 -5.34 25.78 14.00
CA SER A 12 -6.36 26.71 14.48
C SER A 12 -7.60 26.57 13.58
N GLY A 13 -8.61 25.86 14.05
CA GLY A 13 -9.94 25.88 13.43
C GLY A 13 -10.63 27.24 13.68
N PRO A 14 -11.31 27.82 12.68
CA PRO A 14 -12.00 29.10 12.83
C PRO A 14 -13.17 28.97 13.81
N ARG A 15 -13.12 29.75 14.89
CA ARG A 15 -14.24 30.00 15.81
C ARG A 15 -15.19 31.00 15.17
N LEU A 16 -16.32 30.53 14.64
CA LEU A 16 -17.45 31.39 14.27
C LEU A 16 -18.30 31.65 15.52
N ARG A 17 -18.00 32.75 16.22
CA ARG A 17 -18.98 33.55 16.96
C ARG A 17 -19.58 34.49 15.90
N GLY A 18 -20.88 34.56 15.63
CA GLY A 18 -22.01 34.62 16.53
C GLY A 18 -22.50 36.07 16.55
N ALA A 19 -23.59 36.36 15.82
CA ALA A 19 -24.58 37.42 16.10
C ALA A 19 -25.48 37.59 14.86
N GLY A 20 -26.80 37.46 15.06
CA GLY A 20 -27.77 37.71 13.99
C GLY A 20 -29.17 37.27 14.35
N LEU A 21 -29.80 38.02 15.27
CA LEU A 21 -31.21 38.00 15.64
C LEU A 21 -32.17 37.66 14.49
N GLY A 22 -33.06 36.70 14.72
CA GLY A 22 -34.21 36.39 13.87
C GLY A 22 -35.35 35.85 14.70
N LEU A 23 -36.27 36.73 15.05
CA LEU A 23 -37.56 36.48 15.68
C LEU A 23 -38.34 35.41 14.89
N VAL A 24 -38.71 34.28 15.50
CA VAL A 24 -39.63 33.31 14.87
C VAL A 24 -40.82 33.08 15.80
N LEU A 25 -41.98 33.45 15.27
CA LEU A 25 -43.30 33.23 15.83
C LEU A 25 -43.50 31.77 16.22
N LEU A 26 -43.90 31.58 17.47
CA LEU A 26 -44.50 30.34 17.98
C LEU A 26 -45.94 30.24 17.46
N ALA A 27 -46.08 29.77 16.22
CA ALA A 27 -47.34 29.25 15.72
C ALA A 27 -47.45 27.78 16.18
N ALA A 28 -48.33 27.53 17.15
CA ALA A 28 -48.74 26.20 17.54
C ALA A 28 -49.50 25.54 16.38
N VAL A 29 -48.76 24.91 15.47
CA VAL A 29 -49.33 23.97 14.50
C VAL A 29 -49.69 22.73 15.28
N ALA A 30 -50.99 22.48 15.43
CA ALA A 30 -51.50 21.18 15.80
C ALA A 30 -50.95 20.16 14.79
N VAL A 31 -49.92 19.41 15.20
CA VAL A 31 -49.37 18.29 14.45
C VAL A 31 -50.45 17.21 14.46
N GLY A 32 -51.37 17.32 13.50
CA GLY A 32 -52.13 16.18 13.06
C GLY A 32 -51.10 15.20 12.52
N THR A 33 -50.86 14.12 13.26
CA THR A 33 -50.20 12.91 12.79
C THR A 33 -51.08 12.25 11.74
N GLY A 34 -51.28 12.95 10.62
CA GLY A 34 -52.04 12.48 9.49
C GLY A 34 -51.25 11.45 8.71
N PRO A 35 -51.94 10.54 8.00
CA PRO A 35 -51.32 9.49 7.18
C PRO A 35 -50.28 10.01 6.17
N ALA A 36 -50.34 11.29 5.80
CA ALA A 36 -49.38 11.95 4.90
C ALA A 36 -47.92 11.92 5.42
N ALA A 37 -47.68 12.12 6.72
CA ALA A 37 -46.31 12.10 7.26
C ALA A 37 -45.69 10.70 7.28
N ALA A 38 -46.52 9.67 7.51
CA ALA A 38 -46.11 8.27 7.43
C ALA A 38 -45.79 7.86 5.97
N GLN A 39 -46.57 8.37 5.01
CA GLN A 39 -46.35 8.14 3.58
C GLN A 39 -45.03 8.74 3.09
N GLN A 40 -44.73 10.00 3.47
CA GLN A 40 -43.49 10.67 3.08
C GLN A 40 -42.23 9.98 3.67
N SER A 41 -42.33 9.46 4.88
CA SER A 41 -41.26 8.67 5.51
C SER A 41 -41.01 7.35 4.76
N GLY A 42 -42.08 6.67 4.32
CA GLY A 42 -41.98 5.42 3.55
C GLY A 42 -41.29 5.60 2.19
N GLU A 43 -41.60 6.68 1.48
CA GLU A 43 -40.97 6.98 0.18
C GLU A 43 -39.47 7.29 0.33
N ALA A 44 -39.09 8.06 1.35
CA ALA A 44 -37.67 8.32 1.63
C ALA A 44 -36.89 7.04 1.97
N VAL A 45 -37.50 6.09 2.70
CA VAL A 45 -36.91 4.79 3.01
C VAL A 45 -36.78 3.93 1.75
N ARG A 46 -37.81 3.92 0.88
CA ARG A 46 -37.76 3.21 -0.40
C ARG A 46 -36.60 3.72 -1.26
N THR A 47 -36.50 5.02 -1.48
CA THR A 47 -35.41 5.64 -2.24
C THR A 47 -34.03 5.31 -1.63
N PHE A 48 -33.93 5.25 -0.30
CA PHE A 48 -32.68 4.85 0.36
C PHE A 48 -32.30 3.40 0.04
N ILE A 49 -33.28 2.49 0.05
CA ILE A 49 -33.10 1.06 -0.22
C ILE A 49 -32.78 0.85 -1.71
N GLU A 50 -33.47 1.51 -2.64
CA GLU A 50 -33.17 1.45 -4.09
C GLU A 50 -31.71 1.87 -4.37
N ARG A 51 -31.23 2.95 -3.75
CA ARG A 51 -29.82 3.36 -3.84
C ARG A 51 -28.83 2.32 -3.30
N ASN A 52 -29.24 1.47 -2.36
CA ASN A 52 -28.38 0.39 -1.90
C ASN A 52 -28.21 -0.70 -2.97
N ASP A 53 -29.22 -0.93 -3.82
CA ASP A 53 -29.12 -1.90 -4.91
C ASP A 53 -28.12 -1.42 -5.98
N GLU A 54 -28.17 -0.13 -6.34
CA GLU A 54 -27.17 0.51 -7.21
C GLU A 54 -25.75 0.36 -6.65
N LEU A 55 -25.58 0.63 -5.34
CA LEU A 55 -24.30 0.48 -4.65
C LEU A 55 -23.84 -0.98 -4.60
N LEU A 56 -24.75 -1.94 -4.43
CA LEU A 56 -24.43 -3.37 -4.47
C LEU A 56 -23.96 -3.80 -5.85
N MET A 57 -24.61 -3.34 -6.91
CA MET A 57 -24.20 -3.64 -8.28
C MET A 57 -22.78 -3.11 -8.55
N TRP A 58 -22.52 -1.83 -8.26
CA TRP A 58 -21.18 -1.26 -8.39
C TRP A 58 -20.14 -1.99 -7.53
N ALA A 59 -20.47 -2.33 -6.28
CA ALA A 59 -19.57 -3.06 -5.40
C ALA A 59 -19.30 -4.49 -5.88
N ARG A 60 -20.26 -5.15 -6.56
CA ARG A 60 -20.05 -6.46 -7.18
C ARG A 60 -19.01 -6.39 -8.29
N ASP A 61 -19.10 -5.38 -9.16
CA ASP A 61 -18.13 -5.20 -10.23
C ASP A 61 -16.71 -5.00 -9.67
N LEU A 62 -16.57 -4.08 -8.70
CA LEU A 62 -15.28 -3.81 -8.06
C LEU A 62 -14.73 -5.05 -7.33
N VAL A 63 -15.56 -5.77 -6.57
CA VAL A 63 -15.11 -6.97 -5.85
C VAL A 63 -14.76 -8.10 -6.82
N ALA A 64 -15.46 -8.21 -7.95
CA ALA A 64 -15.20 -9.22 -8.98
C ALA A 64 -13.82 -9.03 -9.64
N GLU A 65 -13.35 -7.79 -9.77
CA GLU A 65 -11.99 -7.44 -10.24
C GLU A 65 -10.88 -7.85 -9.27
N THR A 66 -11.21 -8.33 -8.06
CA THR A 66 -10.23 -8.72 -7.04
C THR A 66 -10.31 -10.21 -6.71
N GLU A 67 -9.20 -10.84 -6.32
CA GLU A 67 -9.24 -12.20 -5.77
C GLU A 67 -9.55 -12.23 -4.26
N SER A 68 -10.10 -11.17 -3.67
CA SER A 68 -10.36 -11.12 -2.23
C SER A 68 -11.62 -11.90 -1.81
N ASP A 69 -11.41 -13.11 -1.31
CA ASP A 69 -12.45 -13.94 -0.71
C ASP A 69 -13.16 -13.26 0.47
N GLN A 70 -12.41 -12.48 1.26
CA GLN A 70 -12.97 -11.74 2.38
C GLN A 70 -13.93 -10.65 1.89
N ALA A 71 -13.56 -9.87 0.87
CA ALA A 71 -14.44 -8.88 0.27
C ALA A 71 -15.71 -9.54 -0.30
N ARG A 72 -15.57 -10.69 -0.99
CA ARG A 72 -16.71 -11.47 -1.50
C ARG A 72 -17.64 -11.97 -0.39
N ARG A 73 -17.11 -12.42 0.75
CA ARG A 73 -17.93 -12.82 1.92
C ARG A 73 -18.71 -11.65 2.51
N VAL A 74 -18.06 -10.51 2.73
CA VAL A 74 -18.71 -9.31 3.28
C VAL A 74 -19.77 -8.77 2.32
N LEU A 75 -19.51 -8.81 1.00
CA LEU A 75 -20.49 -8.39 0.00
C LEU A 75 -21.73 -9.29 -0.04
N ARG A 76 -21.57 -10.62 0.11
CA ARG A 76 -22.71 -11.54 0.26
C ARG A 76 -23.57 -11.20 1.47
N GLN A 77 -22.94 -10.95 2.62
CA GLN A 77 -23.66 -10.51 3.82
C GLN A 77 -24.39 -9.17 3.59
N ALA A 78 -23.78 -8.24 2.87
CA ALA A 78 -24.40 -6.97 2.53
C ALA A 78 -25.65 -7.16 1.65
N ALA A 79 -25.58 -8.06 0.68
CA ALA A 79 -26.72 -8.42 -0.17
C ALA A 79 -27.86 -9.07 0.64
N ASP A 80 -27.54 -9.99 1.55
CA ASP A 80 -28.54 -10.61 2.43
C ASP A 80 -29.23 -9.57 3.34
N LEU A 81 -28.48 -8.63 3.90
CA LEU A 81 -29.03 -7.53 4.69
C LEU A 81 -29.92 -6.61 3.84
N HIS A 82 -29.50 -6.29 2.61
CA HIS A 82 -30.30 -5.48 1.71
C HIS A 82 -31.62 -6.17 1.35
N GLN A 83 -31.60 -7.45 0.98
CA GLN A 83 -32.82 -8.19 0.69
C GLN A 83 -33.79 -8.19 1.89
N ARG A 84 -33.28 -8.44 3.10
CA ARG A 84 -34.10 -8.34 4.32
C ARG A 84 -34.68 -6.94 4.52
N SER A 85 -33.94 -5.88 4.17
CA SER A 85 -34.47 -4.51 4.26
C SER A 85 -35.63 -4.26 3.29
N VAL A 86 -35.57 -4.84 2.08
CA VAL A 86 -36.66 -4.82 1.09
C VAL A 86 -37.89 -5.55 1.66
N ASP A 87 -37.71 -6.79 2.11
CA ASP A 87 -38.80 -7.60 2.65
C ASP A 87 -39.50 -6.93 3.87
N ILE A 88 -38.74 -6.27 4.74
CA ILE A 88 -39.27 -5.53 5.89
C ILE A 88 -40.04 -4.28 5.45
N LEU A 89 -39.56 -3.58 4.42
CA LEU A 89 -40.25 -2.41 3.87
C LEU A 89 -41.59 -2.82 3.23
N ASP A 90 -41.59 -3.90 2.45
CA ASP A 90 -42.80 -4.45 1.82
C ASP A 90 -43.83 -4.94 2.85
N GLY A 91 -43.35 -5.39 4.02
CA GLY A 91 -44.18 -5.69 5.19
C GLY A 91 -44.70 -4.47 5.95
N GLY A 92 -44.53 -3.24 5.44
CA GLY A 92 -45.07 -2.02 6.03
C GLY A 92 -44.33 -1.50 7.27
N ARG A 93 -43.07 -1.91 7.47
CA ARG A 93 -42.24 -1.53 8.65
C ARG A 93 -41.05 -0.63 8.26
N PRO A 94 -41.27 0.62 7.81
CA PRO A 94 -40.24 1.45 7.21
C PRO A 94 -39.07 1.82 8.15
N VAL A 95 -39.33 1.99 9.45
CA VAL A 95 -38.28 2.33 10.43
C VAL A 95 -37.29 1.17 10.62
N GLU A 96 -37.79 -0.05 10.71
CA GLU A 96 -36.98 -1.26 10.84
C GLU A 96 -36.22 -1.53 9.53
N ALA A 97 -36.89 -1.36 8.38
CA ALA A 97 -36.29 -1.49 7.06
C ALA A 97 -35.08 -0.54 6.90
N LEU A 98 -35.22 0.73 7.31
CA LEU A 98 -34.13 1.70 7.27
C LEU A 98 -32.95 1.28 8.15
N ALA A 99 -33.20 0.75 9.35
CA ALA A 99 -32.14 0.30 10.24
C ALA A 99 -31.35 -0.88 9.68
N VAL A 100 -32.01 -1.82 8.99
CA VAL A 100 -31.36 -2.93 8.29
C VAL A 100 -30.65 -2.43 7.03
N GLY A 101 -31.26 -1.53 6.27
CA GLY A 101 -30.67 -0.92 5.07
C GLY A 101 -29.40 -0.13 5.36
N ARG A 102 -29.30 0.56 6.51
CA ARG A 102 -28.05 1.22 6.94
C ARG A 102 -26.93 0.20 7.19
N ARG A 103 -27.24 -0.91 7.88
CA ARG A 103 -26.28 -2.00 8.10
C ARG A 103 -25.83 -2.63 6.78
N ALA A 104 -26.74 -2.81 5.83
CA ALA A 104 -26.40 -3.26 4.48
C ALA A 104 -25.40 -2.29 3.83
N ARG A 105 -25.69 -0.97 3.85
CA ARG A 105 -24.79 0.06 3.28
C ARG A 105 -23.41 0.06 3.93
N ASP A 106 -23.33 -0.05 5.25
CA ASP A 106 -22.04 -0.13 5.96
C ASP A 106 -21.24 -1.36 5.53
N ALA A 107 -21.91 -2.51 5.35
CA ALA A 107 -21.29 -3.73 4.84
C ALA A 107 -20.83 -3.60 3.37
N ILE A 108 -21.59 -2.91 2.51
CA ILE A 108 -21.17 -2.61 1.12
C ILE A 108 -19.85 -1.83 1.13
N TRP A 109 -19.78 -0.72 1.88
CA TRP A 109 -18.57 0.10 1.95
C TRP A 109 -17.38 -0.64 2.56
N HIS A 110 -17.64 -1.55 3.51
CA HIS A 110 -16.62 -2.43 4.05
C HIS A 110 -16.07 -3.37 2.96
N ALA A 111 -16.93 -4.05 2.19
CA ALA A 111 -16.49 -4.92 1.10
C ALA A 111 -15.64 -4.16 0.07
N VAL A 112 -16.06 -2.96 -0.31
CA VAL A 112 -15.34 -2.06 -1.22
C VAL A 112 -13.96 -1.70 -0.69
N ARG A 113 -13.86 -1.35 0.60
CA ARG A 113 -12.56 -1.04 1.22
C ARG A 113 -11.62 -2.24 1.17
N LEU A 114 -12.11 -3.43 1.50
CA LEU A 114 -11.32 -4.67 1.43
C LEU A 114 -10.86 -4.98 0.00
N ALA A 115 -11.73 -4.77 -1.00
CA ALA A 115 -11.37 -4.95 -2.40
C ALA A 115 -10.23 -4.00 -2.81
N ARG A 116 -10.32 -2.71 -2.47
CA ARG A 116 -9.27 -1.73 -2.78
C ARG A 116 -7.95 -2.03 -2.08
N GLU A 117 -8.00 -2.46 -0.82
CA GLU A 117 -6.83 -2.89 -0.07
C GLU A 117 -6.16 -4.11 -0.75
N ALA A 118 -6.96 -5.08 -1.21
CA ALA A 118 -6.49 -6.25 -1.93
C ALA A 118 -5.83 -5.88 -3.28
N MET A 119 -6.46 -5.05 -4.11
CA MET A 119 -5.87 -4.57 -5.37
C MET A 119 -4.51 -3.87 -5.14
N GLY A 120 -4.44 -3.02 -4.12
CA GLY A 120 -3.21 -2.34 -3.76
C GLY A 120 -2.11 -3.29 -3.27
N LEU A 121 -2.46 -4.39 -2.61
CA LEU A 121 -1.51 -5.44 -2.22
C LEU A 121 -1.05 -6.27 -3.43
N GLU A 122 -1.98 -6.68 -4.29
CA GLU A 122 -1.71 -7.43 -5.50
C GLU A 122 -0.70 -6.70 -6.41
N GLU A 123 -0.92 -5.41 -6.65
CA GLU A 123 0.00 -4.59 -7.45
C GLU A 123 1.41 -4.53 -6.83
N ARG A 124 1.49 -4.31 -5.52
CA ARG A 124 2.77 -4.29 -4.79
C ARG A 124 3.49 -5.64 -4.86
N ILE A 125 2.74 -6.73 -4.77
CA ILE A 125 3.27 -8.09 -4.90
C ILE A 125 3.80 -8.32 -6.31
N ARG A 126 3.06 -7.91 -7.35
CA ARG A 126 3.49 -8.02 -8.75
C ARG A 126 4.81 -7.30 -8.98
N ILE A 127 4.90 -6.02 -8.60
CA ILE A 127 6.14 -5.22 -8.73
C ILE A 127 7.29 -5.88 -7.96
N ARG A 128 7.05 -6.38 -6.74
CA ARG A 128 8.09 -7.04 -5.93
C ARG A 128 8.53 -8.38 -6.55
N ALA A 129 7.61 -9.15 -7.12
CA ALA A 129 7.91 -10.42 -7.77
C ALA A 129 8.72 -10.25 -9.07
N GLU A 130 8.45 -9.20 -9.84
CA GLU A 130 9.26 -8.83 -11.01
C GLU A 130 10.70 -8.48 -10.60
N ARG A 131 10.86 -7.54 -9.66
CA ARG A 131 12.18 -7.17 -9.13
C ARG A 131 12.93 -8.36 -8.54
N PHE A 132 12.21 -9.25 -7.85
CA PHE A 132 12.77 -10.49 -7.32
C PHE A 132 13.36 -11.35 -8.45
N ARG A 133 12.62 -11.53 -9.55
CA ARG A 133 13.06 -12.37 -10.68
C ARG A 133 14.33 -11.83 -11.31
N ASP A 134 14.38 -10.53 -11.58
CA ASP A 134 15.52 -9.88 -12.24
C ASP A 134 16.78 -9.99 -11.38
N LEU A 135 16.67 -9.66 -10.08
CA LEU A 135 17.79 -9.73 -9.15
C LEU A 135 18.20 -11.19 -8.86
N HIS A 136 17.26 -12.13 -8.84
CA HIS A 136 17.56 -13.55 -8.63
C HIS A 136 18.37 -14.12 -9.78
N GLN A 137 18.02 -13.73 -11.01
CA GLN A 137 18.76 -14.11 -12.21
C GLN A 137 20.21 -13.59 -12.14
N ASP A 138 20.41 -12.28 -11.91
CA ASP A 138 21.77 -11.69 -11.79
C ASP A 138 22.61 -12.39 -10.72
N LEU A 139 22.07 -12.52 -9.51
CA LEU A 139 22.80 -13.16 -8.40
C LEU A 139 23.10 -14.64 -8.70
N SER A 140 22.21 -15.34 -9.39
CA SER A 140 22.42 -16.74 -9.77
C SER A 140 23.53 -16.88 -10.83
N GLU A 141 23.56 -16.01 -11.83
CA GLU A 141 24.63 -15.99 -12.84
C GLU A 141 25.99 -15.71 -12.17
N ARG A 142 26.05 -14.72 -11.28
CA ARG A 142 27.26 -14.39 -10.51
C ARG A 142 27.71 -15.53 -9.61
N ALA A 143 26.78 -16.17 -8.91
CA ALA A 143 27.08 -17.30 -8.03
C ALA A 143 27.63 -18.50 -8.79
N ARG A 144 27.08 -18.80 -9.98
CA ARG A 144 27.59 -19.87 -10.85
C ARG A 144 28.98 -19.52 -11.38
N ALA A 145 29.19 -18.30 -11.86
CA ALA A 145 30.48 -17.86 -12.37
C ALA A 145 31.58 -17.94 -11.30
N GLY A 146 31.25 -17.62 -10.05
CA GLY A 146 32.15 -17.72 -8.90
C GLY A 146 32.20 -19.10 -8.22
N ASN A 147 31.49 -20.12 -8.74
CA ASN A 147 31.32 -21.44 -8.10
C ASN A 147 30.93 -21.36 -6.60
N ASN A 148 30.08 -20.39 -6.25
CA ASN A 148 29.71 -20.12 -4.87
C ASN A 148 28.49 -20.94 -4.44
N GLU A 149 28.73 -22.15 -3.95
CA GLU A 149 27.68 -23.08 -3.54
C GLU A 149 26.78 -22.53 -2.44
N GLN A 150 27.36 -21.78 -1.48
CA GLN A 150 26.59 -21.22 -0.38
C GLN A 150 25.59 -20.16 -0.86
N ALA A 151 26.00 -19.28 -1.77
CA ALA A 151 25.09 -18.31 -2.39
C ALA A 151 23.99 -19.02 -3.20
N LEU A 152 24.33 -20.08 -3.95
CA LEU A 152 23.37 -20.88 -4.70
C LEU A 152 22.31 -21.53 -3.80
N GLN A 153 22.70 -22.02 -2.62
CA GLN A 153 21.75 -22.58 -1.65
C GLN A 153 20.76 -21.52 -1.13
N PHE A 154 21.22 -20.30 -0.85
CA PHE A 154 20.33 -19.20 -0.45
C PHE A 154 19.36 -18.82 -1.58
N LEU A 155 19.87 -18.71 -2.81
CA LEU A 155 19.06 -18.36 -3.98
C LEU A 155 18.02 -19.43 -4.31
N GLU A 156 18.35 -20.71 -4.15
CA GLU A 156 17.38 -21.79 -4.36
C GLU A 156 16.25 -21.75 -3.32
N ARG A 157 16.58 -21.53 -2.04
CA ARG A 157 15.55 -21.35 -0.99
C ARG A 157 14.70 -20.11 -1.25
N ALA A 158 15.32 -19.01 -1.71
CA ALA A 158 14.60 -17.79 -2.07
C ALA A 158 13.59 -18.06 -3.19
N ARG A 159 14.02 -18.77 -4.24
CA ARG A 159 13.17 -19.17 -5.36
C ARG A 159 11.98 -20.01 -4.89
N GLN A 160 12.21 -21.00 -4.03
CA GLN A 160 11.13 -21.83 -3.48
C GLN A 160 10.09 -21.01 -2.71
N GLN A 161 10.51 -20.00 -1.93
CA GLN A 161 9.58 -19.11 -1.23
C GLN A 161 8.80 -18.23 -2.20
N ALA A 162 9.45 -17.68 -3.23
CA ALA A 162 8.78 -16.90 -4.27
C ALA A 162 7.80 -17.74 -5.10
N ASP A 163 8.11 -19.01 -5.37
CA ASP A 163 7.21 -19.94 -6.07
C ASP A 163 5.96 -20.22 -5.22
N ARG A 164 6.11 -20.44 -3.91
CA ARG A 164 4.97 -20.58 -2.97
C ARG A 164 4.17 -19.29 -2.87
N ALA A 165 4.82 -18.13 -2.84
CA ALA A 165 4.14 -16.84 -2.84
C ALA A 165 3.25 -16.68 -4.08
N ARG A 166 3.71 -17.11 -5.27
CA ARG A 166 2.89 -17.09 -6.51
C ARG A 166 1.68 -18.01 -6.43
N GLU A 167 1.79 -19.15 -5.75
CA GLU A 167 0.64 -20.02 -5.49
C GLU A 167 -0.38 -19.31 -4.57
N LEU A 168 0.09 -18.67 -3.49
CA LEU A 168 -0.79 -17.93 -2.58
C LEU A 168 -1.48 -16.73 -3.24
N VAL A 169 -0.80 -16.04 -4.17
CA VAL A 169 -1.42 -14.99 -4.98
C VAL A 169 -2.61 -15.55 -5.76
N ARG A 170 -2.45 -16.70 -6.42
CA ARG A 170 -3.54 -17.38 -7.16
C ARG A 170 -4.69 -17.88 -6.26
N GLN A 171 -4.45 -17.96 -4.96
CA GLN A 171 -5.44 -18.34 -3.95
C GLN A 171 -6.09 -17.10 -3.30
N GLY A 172 -5.69 -15.88 -3.67
CA GLY A 172 -6.16 -14.63 -3.05
C GLY A 172 -5.54 -14.32 -1.69
N ASP A 173 -4.58 -15.12 -1.21
CA ASP A 173 -3.91 -14.96 0.08
C ASP A 173 -2.73 -13.98 0.02
N PHE A 174 -3.01 -12.75 -0.43
CA PHE A 174 -2.01 -11.71 -0.69
C PHE A 174 -1.11 -11.39 0.51
N GLN A 175 -1.66 -11.42 1.72
CA GLN A 175 -0.92 -11.05 2.92
C GLN A 175 0.17 -12.08 3.27
N LEU A 176 -0.15 -13.36 3.13
CA LEU A 176 0.84 -14.43 3.30
C LEU A 176 1.82 -14.47 2.13
N ALA A 177 1.35 -14.23 0.89
CA ALA A 177 2.21 -14.11 -0.28
C ALA A 177 3.26 -13.00 -0.13
N TRP A 178 2.85 -11.83 0.38
CA TRP A 178 3.77 -10.72 0.67
C TRP A 178 4.86 -11.14 1.67
N ASN A 179 4.48 -11.78 2.77
CA ASN A 179 5.44 -12.24 3.78
C ASN A 179 6.45 -13.25 3.21
N LEU A 180 6.01 -14.17 2.34
CA LEU A 180 6.91 -15.11 1.67
C LEU A 180 7.87 -14.42 0.70
N LEU A 181 7.40 -13.42 -0.06
CA LEU A 181 8.28 -12.61 -0.92
C LEU A 181 9.29 -11.80 -0.11
N ASP A 182 8.92 -11.34 1.08
CA ASP A 182 9.84 -10.64 1.97
C ASP A 182 10.97 -11.55 2.48
N GLN A 183 10.60 -12.74 2.95
CA GLN A 183 11.57 -13.78 3.33
C GLN A 183 12.47 -14.20 2.16
N ALA A 184 11.92 -14.25 0.94
CA ALA A 184 12.69 -14.52 -0.26
C ALA A 184 13.72 -13.40 -0.51
N GLY A 185 13.33 -12.14 -0.33
CA GLY A 185 14.21 -10.97 -0.39
C GLY A 185 15.36 -11.03 0.63
N ASP A 186 15.07 -11.42 1.88
CA ASP A 186 16.10 -11.59 2.91
C ASP A 186 17.14 -12.65 2.54
N LEU A 187 16.70 -13.76 1.94
CA LEU A 187 17.59 -14.82 1.45
C LEU A 187 18.47 -14.32 0.30
N MET A 188 17.92 -13.52 -0.62
CA MET A 188 18.71 -12.89 -1.68
C MET A 188 19.74 -11.90 -1.13
N ALA A 189 19.38 -11.10 -0.13
CA ALA A 189 20.31 -10.19 0.53
C ALA A 189 21.46 -10.95 1.24
N ARG A 190 21.19 -12.14 1.78
CA ARG A 190 22.24 -13.04 2.30
C ARG A 190 23.13 -13.57 1.18
N ALA A 191 22.55 -14.04 0.07
CA ALA A 191 23.31 -14.50 -1.08
C ALA A 191 24.23 -13.41 -1.65
N ALA A 192 23.70 -12.19 -1.81
CA ALA A 192 24.47 -11.04 -2.27
C ALA A 192 25.67 -10.74 -1.36
N ARG A 193 25.48 -10.79 -0.03
CA ARG A 193 26.58 -10.61 0.95
C ARG A 193 27.65 -11.68 0.85
N VAL A 194 27.28 -12.94 0.66
CA VAL A 194 28.24 -14.04 0.47
C VAL A 194 29.04 -13.84 -0.82
N LEU A 195 28.36 -13.50 -1.93
CA LEU A 195 29.03 -13.20 -3.20
C LEU A 195 29.95 -11.98 -3.12
N ALA A 196 29.60 -10.99 -2.30
CA ALA A 196 30.41 -9.81 -2.05
C ALA A 196 31.67 -10.16 -1.24
N ALA A 197 31.57 -11.07 -0.26
CA ALA A 197 32.73 -11.50 0.52
C ALA A 197 33.76 -12.27 -0.34
N ASP A 198 33.29 -13.06 -1.31
CA ASP A 198 34.15 -13.87 -2.18
C ASP A 198 34.68 -13.09 -3.41
N ALA A 199 34.24 -11.86 -3.59
CA ALA A 199 34.55 -11.03 -4.76
C ALA A 199 36.05 -10.73 -4.96
N GLY A 200 36.88 -10.87 -3.91
CA GLY A 200 38.29 -10.48 -3.95
C GLY A 200 38.50 -8.97 -4.11
N PRO A 201 39.73 -8.47 -3.88
CA PRO A 201 40.04 -7.04 -3.95
C PRO A 201 39.84 -6.44 -5.35
N GLU A 202 40.13 -7.19 -6.41
CA GLU A 202 40.03 -6.74 -7.80
C GLU A 202 38.59 -6.37 -8.20
N ARG A 203 37.60 -7.08 -7.66
CA ARG A 203 36.19 -6.78 -7.95
C ARG A 203 35.69 -5.57 -7.17
N LEU A 204 36.13 -5.41 -5.92
CA LEU A 204 35.86 -4.18 -5.17
C LEU A 204 36.41 -2.96 -5.91
N ASP A 205 37.63 -3.05 -6.45
CA ASP A 205 38.20 -2.00 -7.28
C ASP A 205 37.33 -1.70 -8.51
N ALA A 206 36.88 -2.75 -9.21
CA ALA A 206 36.02 -2.60 -10.38
C ALA A 206 34.63 -2.01 -10.05
N GLU A 207 34.06 -2.31 -8.88
CA GLU A 207 32.80 -1.72 -8.43
C GLU A 207 32.98 -0.24 -8.02
N LEU A 208 34.06 0.09 -7.30
CA LEU A 208 34.37 1.48 -6.93
C LEU A 208 34.62 2.36 -8.16
N GLU A 209 35.30 1.84 -9.18
CA GLU A 209 35.49 2.55 -10.44
C GLU A 209 34.17 2.73 -11.21
N ARG A 210 33.28 1.73 -11.19
CA ARG A 210 31.94 1.87 -11.78
C ARG A 210 31.08 2.90 -11.05
N ALA A 211 31.09 2.91 -9.72
CA ALA A 211 30.39 3.90 -8.90
C ALA A 211 30.92 5.31 -9.17
N ARG A 212 32.25 5.49 -9.20
CA ARG A 212 32.91 6.75 -9.56
C ARG A 212 32.48 7.26 -10.93
N ALA A 213 32.46 6.38 -11.94
CA ALA A 213 32.02 6.73 -13.29
C ALA A 213 30.53 7.11 -13.35
N ALA A 214 29.67 6.46 -12.55
CA ALA A 214 28.25 6.80 -12.47
C ALA A 214 28.03 8.19 -11.83
N ILE A 215 28.73 8.49 -10.73
CA ILE A 215 28.71 9.81 -10.08
C ILE A 215 29.18 10.90 -11.04
N ALA A 216 30.28 10.66 -11.76
CA ALA A 216 30.81 11.61 -12.75
C ALA A 216 29.78 11.92 -13.85
N ARG A 217 29.12 10.90 -14.40
CA ARG A 217 28.04 11.08 -15.39
C ARG A 217 26.85 11.82 -14.82
N ALA A 218 26.44 11.50 -13.59
CA ALA A 218 25.33 12.20 -12.93
C ALA A 218 25.63 13.69 -12.75
N ARG A 219 26.86 14.03 -12.36
CA ARG A 219 27.32 15.42 -12.25
C ARG A 219 27.26 16.16 -13.59
N GLU A 220 27.74 15.53 -14.66
CA GLU A 220 27.68 16.10 -16.01
C GLU A 220 26.24 16.33 -16.49
N GLN A 221 25.35 15.37 -16.23
CA GLN A 221 23.93 15.45 -16.63
C GLN A 221 23.14 16.51 -15.87
N LEU A 222 23.44 16.71 -14.59
CA LEU A 222 22.74 17.68 -13.75
C LEU A 222 23.08 19.12 -14.14
N GLY A 223 24.34 19.40 -14.51
CA GLY A 223 24.80 20.71 -14.95
C GLY A 223 24.48 21.86 -13.98
N ASP A 224 24.52 23.10 -14.47
CA ASP A 224 24.26 24.30 -13.65
C ASP A 224 22.77 24.49 -13.29
N GLY A 225 21.87 23.75 -13.95
CA GLY A 225 20.42 23.82 -13.76
C GLY A 225 19.85 22.85 -12.72
N ALA A 226 20.71 22.14 -11.99
CA ALA A 226 20.31 21.13 -11.03
C ALA A 226 19.45 21.70 -9.90
N ARG A 227 18.38 20.99 -9.53
CA ARG A 227 17.55 21.36 -8.38
C ARG A 227 18.30 21.02 -7.08
N PRO A 228 18.08 21.76 -5.97
CA PRO A 228 18.79 21.52 -4.70
C PRO A 228 18.78 20.06 -4.23
N HIS A 229 17.63 19.39 -4.24
CA HIS A 229 17.53 17.99 -3.83
C HIS A 229 18.35 17.02 -4.69
N GLN A 230 18.63 17.34 -5.96
CA GLN A 230 19.45 16.51 -6.84
C GLN A 230 20.93 16.67 -6.51
N LEU A 231 21.34 17.88 -6.14
CA LEU A 231 22.69 18.18 -5.66
C LEU A 231 22.94 17.51 -4.30
N ASP A 232 21.95 17.49 -3.41
CA ASP A 232 22.03 16.79 -2.12
C ASP A 232 22.25 15.28 -2.32
N LEU A 233 21.45 14.64 -3.19
CA LEU A 233 21.62 13.21 -3.51
C LEU A 233 22.97 12.89 -4.16
N LEU A 234 23.46 13.78 -5.03
CA LEU A 234 24.79 13.64 -5.63
C LEU A 234 25.89 13.75 -4.58
N ALA A 235 25.79 14.71 -3.65
CA ALA A 235 26.74 14.86 -2.55
C ALA A 235 26.73 13.66 -1.59
N GLU A 236 25.56 13.11 -1.27
CA GLU A 236 25.44 11.88 -0.48
C GLU A 236 26.11 10.69 -1.17
N ALA A 237 25.91 10.53 -2.49
CA ALA A 237 26.55 9.47 -3.27
C ALA A 237 28.10 9.63 -3.31
N GLU A 238 28.59 10.87 -3.44
CA GLU A 238 30.02 11.18 -3.40
C GLU A 238 30.64 10.85 -2.04
N ASP A 239 29.98 11.22 -0.94
CA ASP A 239 30.42 10.90 0.42
C ASP A 239 30.42 9.39 0.67
N ALA A 240 29.39 8.67 0.21
CA ALA A 240 29.32 7.21 0.30
C ALA A 240 30.49 6.55 -0.43
N TRP A 241 30.76 6.98 -1.67
CA TRP A 241 31.90 6.48 -2.45
C TRP A 241 33.26 6.77 -1.77
N GLN A 242 33.46 7.97 -1.23
CA GLN A 242 34.69 8.33 -0.51
C GLN A 242 34.89 7.45 0.73
N ARG A 243 33.83 7.20 1.51
CA ARG A 243 33.89 6.29 2.67
C ARG A 243 34.18 4.86 2.25
N ALA A 244 33.64 4.40 1.12
CA ALA A 244 33.91 3.09 0.56
C ALA A 244 35.38 2.95 0.13
N ASP A 245 35.94 3.94 -0.57
CA ASP A 245 37.35 3.94 -0.99
C ASP A 245 38.32 4.00 0.21
N ALA A 246 37.97 4.78 1.24
CA ALA A 246 38.75 4.82 2.48
C ALA A 246 38.74 3.46 3.21
N ALA A 247 37.60 2.79 3.30
CA ALA A 247 37.50 1.44 3.88
C ALA A 247 38.30 0.41 3.05
N ARG A 248 38.32 0.55 1.71
CA ARG A 248 39.18 -0.26 0.84
C ARG A 248 40.65 -0.05 1.19
N ALA A 249 41.09 1.21 1.24
CA ALA A 249 42.48 1.56 1.54
C ALA A 249 42.93 1.05 2.93
N ALA A 250 41.99 0.95 3.88
CA ALA A 250 42.22 0.37 5.21
C ALA A 250 42.26 -1.17 5.23
N GLY A 251 42.14 -1.85 4.09
CA GLY A 251 42.11 -3.31 4.01
C GLY A 251 40.81 -3.92 4.54
N GLN A 252 39.71 -3.16 4.52
CA GLN A 252 38.38 -3.59 5.00
C GLN A 252 37.42 -3.75 3.81
N PRO A 253 37.64 -4.72 2.90
CA PRO A 253 36.87 -4.82 1.65
C PRO A 253 35.39 -5.10 1.87
N GLY A 254 35.03 -5.82 2.94
CA GLY A 254 33.64 -6.06 3.29
C GLY A 254 32.89 -4.80 3.74
N GLN A 255 33.58 -3.87 4.41
CA GLN A 255 33.00 -2.58 4.78
C GLN A 255 32.93 -1.62 3.59
N ALA A 256 33.96 -1.63 2.74
CA ALA A 256 33.98 -0.88 1.49
C ALA A 256 32.79 -1.25 0.59
N LEU A 257 32.51 -2.55 0.41
CA LEU A 257 31.37 -3.03 -0.37
C LEU A 257 30.00 -2.69 0.23
N GLN A 258 29.91 -2.40 1.54
CA GLN A 258 28.65 -1.97 2.17
C GLN A 258 28.40 -0.47 2.00
N LEU A 259 29.45 0.30 1.74
CA LEU A 259 29.41 1.75 1.60
C LEU A 259 29.34 2.20 0.13
N ALA A 260 29.82 1.36 -0.81
CA ALA A 260 29.76 1.55 -2.26
C ALA A 260 28.37 1.23 -2.82
#